data_AF-A0A963TUF8-F1
#
_entry.id   AF-A0A963TUF8-F1
#
_cell.length_a   1.000
_cell.length_b   1.000
_cell.length_c   1.000
_cell.angle_alpha   90.00
_cell.angle_beta   90.00
_cell.angle_gamma   90.00
#
_symmetry.space_group_name_H-M   'P 1'
#
loop_
_entity.id
_entity.type
_entity.pdbx_description
1 polymer ?
#
loop_
_entity_poly.entity_id
_entity_poly.type
_entity_poly.pdbx_seq_one_letter_code
_entity_poly.pdbx_strand_id
1 'polypeptide(L)'
;MTASKEIERISGMPTRFWRPTGDGRLQCDVCPRECRLSDGQRGLCFVRARSGDEIVLTTYGRSSGYCVDPIEKKPLNHFMPGKQVFSFGTDGSNMVCTFCQNWDISKSR
;
A
#
# COMPACT_ATOMS: atom_id res chain seq x y z
N MET A 1 -25.72 19.86 -18.95
CA MET A 1 -25.70 20.14 -17.51
C MET A 1 -25.15 18.90 -16.81
N THR A 2 -23.83 18.78 -16.75
CA THR A 2 -23.15 17.61 -16.19
C THR A 2 -23.15 17.73 -14.67
N ALA A 3 -23.85 16.81 -14.00
CA ALA A 3 -23.85 16.71 -12.55
C ALA A 3 -22.42 16.56 -12.04
N SER A 4 -21.95 17.55 -11.29
CA SER A 4 -20.75 17.45 -10.47
C SER A 4 -20.97 16.31 -9.48
N LYS A 5 -20.41 15.13 -9.73
CA LYS A 5 -20.33 14.09 -8.71
C LYS A 5 -19.49 14.68 -7.58
N GLU A 6 -20.08 14.88 -6.41
CA GLU A 6 -19.29 14.98 -5.18
C GLU A 6 -18.54 13.66 -5.03
N ILE A 7 -17.25 13.67 -5.35
CA ILE A 7 -16.37 12.55 -5.08
C ILE A 7 -16.09 12.61 -3.58
N GLU A 8 -16.61 11.65 -2.83
CA GLU A 8 -16.31 11.50 -1.41
C GLU A 8 -14.80 11.40 -1.22
N ARG A 9 -14.22 12.34 -0.47
CA ARG A 9 -12.76 12.39 -0.27
C ARG A 9 -12.32 11.20 0.57
N ILE A 10 -11.37 10.42 0.04
CA ILE A 10 -10.76 9.34 0.79
C ILE A 10 -9.91 9.94 1.92
N SER A 11 -10.26 9.60 3.17
CA SER A 11 -9.49 10.00 4.35
C SER A 11 -8.16 9.25 4.44
N GLY A 12 -7.10 9.95 4.83
CA GLY A 12 -5.77 9.37 5.05
C GLY A 12 -4.72 10.43 5.36
N MET A 13 -3.51 9.98 5.66
CA MET A 13 -2.38 10.87 5.94
C MET A 13 -1.76 11.39 4.63
N PRO A 14 -1.58 12.72 4.45
CA PRO A 14 -0.91 13.28 3.28
C PRO A 14 0.48 12.66 3.02
N THR A 15 0.82 12.47 1.74
CA THR A 15 2.12 11.89 1.34
C THR A 15 2.87 12.79 0.35
N ARG A 16 4.17 12.52 0.15
CA ARG A 16 5.07 13.44 -0.56
C ARG A 16 5.59 12.94 -1.92
N PHE A 17 5.52 11.65 -2.18
CA PHE A 17 6.19 11.02 -3.33
C PHE A 17 5.19 10.69 -4.43
N TRP A 18 4.75 11.75 -5.10
CA TRP A 18 3.86 11.70 -6.24
C TRP A 18 3.97 13.00 -7.04
N ARG A 19 3.48 12.98 -8.28
CA ARG A 19 3.50 14.15 -9.17
C ARG A 19 2.24 14.21 -10.04
N PRO A 20 1.77 15.41 -10.41
CA PRO A 20 0.72 15.53 -11.42
C PRO A 20 1.22 15.05 -12.78
N THR A 21 0.32 14.49 -13.57
CA THR A 21 0.55 14.10 -14.95
C THR A 21 -0.25 14.99 -15.90
N GLY A 22 0.16 15.05 -17.18
CA GLY A 22 -0.49 15.94 -18.17
C GLY A 22 -1.96 15.59 -18.49
N ASP A 23 -2.43 14.41 -18.10
CA ASP A 23 -3.81 13.94 -18.26
C ASP A 23 -4.70 14.19 -17.02
N GLY A 24 -4.23 15.01 -16.07
CA GLY A 24 -4.99 15.37 -14.86
C GLY A 24 -5.01 14.28 -13.78
N ARG A 25 -4.18 13.23 -13.91
CA ARG A 25 -3.96 12.20 -12.89
C ARG A 25 -2.82 12.59 -11.94
N LEU A 26 -2.71 11.87 -10.82
CA LEU A 26 -1.53 11.92 -9.96
C LEU A 26 -0.78 10.58 -10.05
N GLN A 27 0.50 10.61 -10.40
CA GLN A 27 1.37 9.43 -10.41
C GLN A 27 2.02 9.26 -9.04
N CYS A 28 1.90 8.07 -8.43
CA CYS A 28 2.64 7.72 -7.21
C CYS A 28 3.98 7.08 -7.56
N ASP A 29 5.08 7.63 -7.02
CA ASP A 29 6.45 7.22 -7.37
C ASP A 29 7.13 6.38 -6.27
N VAL A 30 6.37 5.92 -5.26
CA VAL A 30 6.92 5.18 -4.11
C VAL A 30 7.36 3.76 -4.45
N CYS A 31 6.83 3.18 -5.52
CA CYS A 31 7.21 1.85 -5.97
C CYS A 31 7.23 1.76 -7.49
N PRO A 32 7.87 0.72 -8.06
CA PRO A 32 8.03 0.58 -9.51
C PRO A 32 6.73 0.41 -10.32
N ARG A 33 5.55 0.43 -9.66
CA ARG A 33 4.26 0.35 -10.33
C ARG A 33 3.80 1.67 -10.94
N GLU A 34 4.33 2.79 -10.45
CA GLU A 34 4.03 4.14 -10.96
C GLU A 34 2.53 4.39 -11.18
N CYS A 35 1.69 4.00 -10.21
CA CYS A 35 0.23 4.06 -10.39
C CYS A 35 -0.21 5.50 -10.67
N ARG A 36 -0.90 5.72 -11.80
CA ARG A 36 -1.53 6.98 -12.18
C ARG A 36 -2.99 6.97 -11.75
N LEU A 37 -3.31 7.76 -10.74
CA LEU A 37 -4.60 7.72 -10.05
C LEU A 37 -5.52 8.85 -10.53
N SER A 38 -6.70 8.46 -10.99
CA SER A 38 -7.86 9.36 -11.09
C SER A 38 -8.36 9.74 -9.70
N ASP A 39 -9.12 10.82 -9.58
CA ASP A 39 -9.66 11.24 -8.28
C ASP A 39 -10.56 10.15 -7.67
N GLY A 40 -10.42 9.94 -6.36
CA GLY A 40 -11.06 8.84 -5.62
C GLY A 40 -10.49 7.44 -5.91
N GLN A 41 -9.45 7.30 -6.74
CA GLN A 41 -8.87 6.00 -7.07
C GLN A 41 -7.81 5.54 -6.06
N ARG A 42 -7.81 4.25 -5.74
CA ARG A 42 -6.72 3.58 -5.00
C ARG A 42 -5.71 2.94 -5.94
N GLY A 43 -4.43 2.98 -5.57
CA GLY A 43 -3.37 2.25 -6.27
C GLY A 43 -3.49 0.74 -6.08
N LEU A 44 -2.65 -0.02 -6.80
CA LEU A 44 -2.62 -1.48 -6.73
C LEU A 44 -2.38 -2.02 -5.32
N CYS A 45 -1.61 -1.30 -4.51
CA CYS A 45 -1.37 -1.68 -3.12
C CYS A 45 -2.58 -1.48 -2.21
N PHE A 46 -3.63 -0.79 -2.68
CA PHE A 46 -4.84 -0.38 -1.97
C PHE A 46 -4.64 0.58 -0.80
N VAL A 47 -3.38 0.69 -0.40
CA VAL A 47 -2.67 1.59 0.51
C VAL A 47 -2.89 3.07 0.33
N ARG A 48 -2.61 3.45 -0.91
CA ARG A 48 -2.40 4.81 -1.38
C ARG A 48 -3.55 5.17 -2.29
N ALA A 49 -4.17 6.31 -2.03
CA ALA A 49 -5.35 6.75 -2.72
C ALA A 49 -5.20 8.21 -3.12
N ARG A 50 -5.78 8.59 -4.26
CA ARG A 50 -5.96 9.99 -4.59
C ARG A 50 -7.17 10.55 -3.85
N SER A 51 -7.02 11.72 -3.24
CA SER A 51 -8.05 12.44 -2.52
C SER A 51 -8.04 13.92 -2.91
N GLY A 52 -8.67 14.24 -4.03
CA GLY A 52 -8.56 15.55 -4.68
C GLY A 52 -7.18 15.74 -5.32
N ASP A 53 -6.44 16.76 -4.88
CA ASP A 53 -5.15 17.15 -5.44
C ASP A 53 -3.93 16.54 -4.74
N GLU A 54 -4.14 15.48 -3.95
CA GLU A 54 -3.06 14.79 -3.24
C GLU A 54 -3.21 13.26 -3.25
N ILE A 55 -2.10 12.57 -2.98
CA ILE A 55 -2.11 11.14 -2.64
C ILE A 55 -1.96 10.97 -1.13
N VAL A 56 -2.94 10.31 -0.52
CA VAL A 56 -2.96 9.99 0.92
C VAL A 56 -2.62 8.53 1.18
N LEU A 57 -2.09 8.25 2.37
CA LEU A 57 -1.88 6.90 2.91
C LEU A 57 -3.02 6.55 3.87
N THR A 58 -3.79 5.53 3.51
CA THR A 58 -5.01 5.12 4.25
C THR A 58 -4.76 4.21 5.45
N THR A 59 -3.50 3.78 5.63
CA THR A 59 -3.06 2.88 6.72
C THR A 59 -2.07 3.51 7.68
N TYR A 60 -1.89 4.83 7.64
CA TYR A 60 -1.03 5.50 8.60
C TYR A 60 -1.48 5.21 10.04
N GLY A 61 -0.55 4.77 10.89
CA GLY A 61 -0.83 4.36 12.27
C GLY A 61 -1.58 3.03 12.42
N ARG A 62 -1.87 2.30 11.34
CA ARG A 62 -2.58 1.02 11.38
C ARG A 62 -1.61 -0.15 11.16
N SER A 63 -1.56 -1.07 12.11
CA SER A 63 -0.80 -2.31 12.01
C SER A 63 -1.72 -3.47 11.65
N SER A 64 -1.23 -4.37 10.80
CA SER A 64 -1.87 -5.64 10.49
C SER A 64 -1.48 -6.76 11.47
N GLY A 65 -0.63 -6.44 12.46
CA GLY A 65 -0.18 -7.33 13.50
C GLY A 65 1.34 -7.39 13.64
N TYR A 66 1.78 -8.17 14.63
CA TYR A 66 3.17 -8.51 14.85
C TYR A 66 3.32 -9.96 15.29
N CYS A 67 4.50 -10.53 15.07
CA CYS A 67 4.82 -11.89 15.48
C CYS A 67 6.31 -12.00 15.81
N VAL A 68 6.65 -12.72 16.88
CA VAL A 68 8.02 -13.17 17.15
C VAL A 68 8.06 -14.65 16.77
N ASP A 69 8.78 -14.96 15.69
CA ASP A 69 8.92 -16.32 15.16
C ASP A 69 10.40 -16.68 14.95
N PRO A 70 10.74 -17.97 14.83
CA PRO A 70 12.08 -18.38 14.42
C PRO A 70 12.42 -17.85 13.03
N ILE A 71 13.69 -17.50 12.81
CA ILE A 71 14.19 -16.94 11.55
C ILE A 71 13.95 -17.87 10.34
N GLU A 72 13.84 -19.18 10.58
CA GLU A 72 13.57 -20.21 9.58
C GLU A 72 12.22 -20.03 8.86
N LYS A 73 11.29 -19.27 9.43
CA LYS A 73 10.03 -18.91 8.75
C LYS A 73 10.26 -17.89 7.62
N LYS A 74 11.35 -17.13 7.65
CA LYS A 74 11.67 -16.13 6.63
C LYS A 74 12.36 -16.80 5.44
N PRO A 75 12.23 -16.25 4.22
CA PRO A 75 12.86 -16.81 3.02
C PRO A 75 14.36 -16.49 2.97
N LEU A 76 15.12 -16.87 4.00
CA LEU A 76 16.56 -16.65 4.14
C LEU A 76 17.27 -17.99 4.35
N ASN A 77 18.19 -18.33 3.47
CA ASN A 77 18.92 -19.60 3.55
C ASN A 77 20.06 -19.53 4.57
N HIS A 78 20.05 -20.43 5.56
CA HIS A 78 21.09 -20.56 6.61
C HIS A 78 21.45 -19.22 7.26
N PHE A 79 20.46 -18.37 7.51
CA PHE A 79 20.67 -17.08 8.14
C PHE A 79 20.32 -17.17 9.63
N MET A 80 21.35 -17.11 10.49
CA MET A 80 21.23 -17.08 11.96
C MET A 80 20.35 -18.21 12.59
N PRO A 81 20.63 -19.50 12.35
CA PRO A 81 19.76 -20.59 12.81
C PRO A 81 19.42 -20.54 14.30
N GLY A 82 18.17 -20.85 14.63
CA GLY A 82 17.63 -20.87 15.99
C GLY A 82 17.40 -19.51 16.63
N LYS A 83 17.65 -18.40 15.93
CA LYS A 83 17.36 -17.05 16.43
C LYS A 83 15.91 -16.66 16.21
N GLN A 84 15.40 -15.82 17.10
CA GLN A 84 14.09 -15.21 16.97
C GLN A 84 14.17 -13.95 16.11
N VAL A 85 13.11 -13.69 15.34
CA VAL A 85 12.93 -12.46 14.55
C VAL A 85 11.59 -11.82 14.88
N PHE A 86 11.61 -10.50 15.07
CA PHE A 86 10.41 -9.70 15.23
C PHE A 86 9.88 -9.24 13.87
N SER A 87 8.64 -9.60 13.58
CA SER A 87 7.94 -9.22 12.34
C SER A 87 6.81 -8.27 12.66
N PHE A 88 6.72 -7.18 11.91
CA PHE A 88 5.70 -6.15 12.06
C PHE A 88 5.33 -5.62 10.68
N GLY A 89 4.07 -5.31 10.46
CA GLY A 89 3.59 -4.84 9.17
C GLY A 89 2.29 -4.03 9.23
N THR A 90 1.91 -3.54 8.05
CA THR A 90 0.63 -2.88 7.77
C THR A 90 -0.04 -3.59 6.59
N ASP A 91 -1.26 -3.18 6.25
CA ASP A 91 -1.98 -3.75 5.12
C ASP A 91 -1.42 -3.26 3.78
N GLY A 92 -1.64 -4.07 2.75
CA GLY A 92 -1.30 -3.73 1.36
C GLY A 92 0.08 -4.15 0.90
N SER A 93 0.22 -4.39 -0.41
CA SER A 93 1.48 -4.75 -1.06
C SER A 93 1.51 -4.29 -2.51
N ASN A 94 2.67 -3.80 -2.97
CA ASN A 94 2.92 -3.46 -4.38
C ASN A 94 3.16 -4.69 -5.28
N MET A 95 3.27 -5.89 -4.68
CA MET A 95 3.45 -7.17 -5.38
C MET A 95 2.14 -7.93 -5.50
N VAL A 96 2.07 -8.86 -6.45
CA VAL A 96 0.93 -9.79 -6.65
C VAL A 96 1.51 -11.19 -6.73
N CYS A 97 1.90 -11.72 -5.58
CA CYS A 97 2.56 -13.03 -5.50
C CYS A 97 1.52 -14.15 -5.62
N THR A 98 1.78 -15.14 -6.49
CA THR A 98 0.90 -16.32 -6.66
C THR A 98 0.74 -17.12 -5.37
N PHE A 99 1.80 -17.22 -4.56
CA PHE A 99 1.82 -17.97 -3.30
C PHE A 99 2.10 -17.03 -2.12
N CYS A 100 1.30 -15.97 -1.98
CA CYS A 100 1.50 -14.99 -0.91
C CYS A 100 1.12 -15.57 0.46
N GLN A 101 2.11 -15.78 1.33
CA GLN A 101 1.86 -16.17 2.72
C GLN A 101 1.09 -15.11 3.52
N ASN A 102 1.13 -13.85 3.07
CA ASN A 102 0.45 -12.72 3.68
C ASN A 102 -0.78 -12.28 2.86
N TRP A 103 -1.42 -13.20 2.13
CA TRP A 103 -2.52 -12.89 1.23
C TRP A 103 -3.64 -12.10 1.93
N ASP A 104 -4.04 -12.53 3.12
CA ASP A 104 -5.15 -11.92 3.85
C ASP A 104 -4.94 -10.43 4.11
N ILE A 105 -3.73 -10.03 4.54
CA ILE A 105 -3.43 -8.62 4.84
C ILE A 105 -2.97 -7.81 3.61
N SER A 106 -2.65 -8.47 2.49
CA SER A 106 -2.10 -7.78 1.31
C SER A 106 -3.06 -7.70 0.12
N LYS A 107 -4.00 -8.66 0.02
CA LYS A 107 -4.86 -8.87 -1.15
C LYS A 107 -6.28 -9.32 -0.83
N SER A 108 -6.59 -9.84 0.35
CA SER A 108 -8.00 -10.14 0.66
C SER A 108 -8.81 -8.85 0.64
N ARG A 109 -9.90 -8.91 -0.11
CA ARG A 109 -10.86 -7.84 -0.35
C ARG A 109 -12.23 -8.45 -0.33
#